data_AF-A0A1Y6B783-F1
#
_entry.id   AF-A0A1Y6B783-F1
#
_cell.length_a   1.000
_cell.length_b   1.000
_cell.length_c   1.000
_cell.angle_alpha   90.00
_cell.angle_beta   90.00
_cell.angle_gamma   90.00
#
_symmetry.space_group_name_H-M   'P 1'
#
loop_
_entity.id
_entity.type
_entity.pdbx_description
1 polymer ?
#
loop_
_entity_poly.entity_id
_entity_poly.type
_entity_poly.pdbx_seq_one_letter_code
_entity_poly.pdbx_strand_id
1 'polypeptide(L)'
;MFSYTFYKILHYLGIFMVFSGLGAQCLHALNGGDKNHKGRKWLGIMHGLGLLIALIAGFGLLARIGTGVQGWVMVKLAIWVLLGGVGAIAARKQNIAGMMWILILLLGWGAAFMAVKKPL
;
A
#
# COMPACT_ATOMS: atom_id res chain seq x y z
N MET A 1 17.63 -3.49 19.82
CA MET A 1 16.80 -4.01 18.71
C MET A 1 15.33 -3.65 18.97
N PHE A 2 14.60 -3.04 18.03
CA PHE A 2 13.19 -2.65 18.26
C PHE A 2 12.22 -3.83 18.38
N SER A 3 11.12 -3.68 19.13
CA SER A 3 10.15 -4.75 19.40
C SER A 3 9.28 -5.13 18.19
N TYR A 4 8.63 -6.30 18.24
CA TYR A 4 7.62 -6.69 17.25
C TYR A 4 6.50 -5.64 17.14
N THR A 5 6.01 -5.16 18.27
CA THR A 5 4.95 -4.14 18.35
C THR A 5 5.36 -2.84 17.67
N PHE A 6 6.62 -2.41 17.83
CA PHE A 6 7.15 -1.23 17.13
C PHE A 6 7.03 -1.37 15.62
N TYR A 7 7.54 -2.47 15.04
CA TYR A 7 7.44 -2.70 13.61
C TYR A 7 5.99 -2.85 13.15
N LYS A 8 5.10 -3.41 13.99
CA LYS A 8 3.68 -3.54 13.66
C LYS A 8 3.00 -2.18 13.54
N ILE A 9 3.23 -1.28 14.49
CA ILE A 9 2.71 0.10 14.47
C ILE A 9 3.29 0.84 13.26
N LEU A 10 4.60 0.73 13.02
CA LEU A 10 5.26 1.37 11.89
C LEU A 10 4.72 0.85 10.54
N HIS A 11 4.44 -0.46 10.42
CA HIS A 11 3.84 -1.05 9.24
C HIS A 11 2.43 -0.51 8.99
N TYR A 12 1.62 -0.35 10.04
CA TYR A 12 0.29 0.26 9.93
C TYR A 12 0.37 1.73 9.50
N LEU A 13 1.30 2.51 10.02
CA LEU A 13 1.53 3.88 9.55
C LEU A 13 1.79 3.92 8.04
N GLY A 14 2.69 3.04 7.56
CA GLY A 14 2.98 2.93 6.13
C GLY A 14 1.73 2.57 5.31
N ILE A 15 0.93 1.61 5.78
CA ILE A 15 -0.34 1.24 5.15
C ILE A 15 -1.29 2.45 5.08
N PHE A 16 -1.51 3.18 6.17
CA PHE A 16 -2.41 4.33 6.18
C PHE A 16 -1.97 5.43 5.21
N MET A 17 -0.67 5.67 5.10
CA MET A 17 -0.10 6.60 4.12
C MET A 17 -0.34 6.13 2.67
N VAL A 18 -0.15 4.83 2.40
CA VAL A 18 -0.42 4.25 1.06
C VAL A 18 -1.88 4.43 0.67
N PHE A 19 -2.80 4.01 1.53
CA PHE A 19 -4.25 4.01 1.23
C PHE A 19 -4.84 5.42 1.18
N SER A 20 -4.41 6.33 2.07
CA SER A 20 -4.84 7.73 2.00
C SER A 20 -4.40 8.41 0.71
N GLY A 21 -3.14 8.20 0.29
CA GLY A 21 -2.62 8.73 -0.98
C GLY A 21 -3.37 8.20 -2.21
N LEU A 22 -3.59 6.88 -2.25
CA LEU A 22 -4.33 6.23 -3.35
C LEU A 22 -5.80 6.64 -3.40
N GLY A 23 -6.47 6.74 -2.25
CA GLY A 23 -7.87 7.19 -2.16
C GLY A 23 -8.03 8.63 -2.67
N ALA A 24 -7.16 9.54 -2.23
CA ALA A 24 -7.16 10.92 -2.71
C ALA A 24 -6.90 11.00 -4.22
N GLN A 25 -5.97 10.19 -4.75
CA GLN A 25 -5.66 10.14 -6.17
C GLN A 25 -6.82 9.58 -7.02
N CYS A 26 -7.50 8.54 -6.54
CA CYS A 26 -8.68 7.99 -7.21
C CYS A 26 -9.85 8.97 -7.18
N LEU A 27 -10.10 9.64 -6.05
CA LEU A 27 -11.14 10.66 -5.94
C LEU A 27 -10.89 11.84 -6.89
N HIS A 28 -9.65 12.31 -6.95
CA HIS A 28 -9.25 13.36 -7.89
C HIS A 28 -9.50 12.94 -9.34
N ALA A 29 -9.13 11.71 -9.72
CA ALA A 29 -9.37 11.19 -11.06
C ALA A 29 -10.87 11.01 -11.38
N LEU A 30 -11.68 10.57 -10.42
CA LEU A 30 -13.14 10.45 -10.56
C LEU A 30 -13.82 11.81 -10.79
N ASN A 31 -13.26 12.88 -10.21
CA ASN A 31 -13.73 14.25 -10.42
C ASN A 31 -13.22 14.88 -11.72
N GLY A 32 -12.62 14.09 -12.63
CA GLY A 32 -12.05 14.58 -13.90
C GLY A 32 -10.73 15.35 -13.73
N GLY A 33 -10.11 15.27 -12.55
CA GLY A 33 -8.92 16.04 -12.23
C GLY A 33 -7.69 15.62 -13.03
N ASP A 34 -6.95 16.60 -13.56
CA ASP A 34 -5.76 16.37 -14.37
C ASP A 34 -4.49 16.10 -13.55
N LYS A 35 -3.38 15.85 -14.24
CA LYS A 35 -2.06 15.61 -13.63
C LYS A 35 -1.38 16.87 -13.06
N ASN A 36 -1.95 18.06 -13.24
CA ASN A 36 -1.36 19.36 -12.90
C ASN A 36 -2.06 20.00 -11.68
N HIS A 37 -2.45 19.20 -10.69
CA HIS A 37 -3.05 19.71 -9.47
C HIS A 37 -2.00 19.97 -8.37
N LYS A 38 -2.24 21.01 -7.55
CA LYS A 38 -1.33 21.47 -6.47
C LYS A 38 -0.96 20.35 -5.48
N GLY A 39 -1.88 19.42 -5.22
CA GLY A 39 -1.68 18.31 -4.28
C GLY A 39 -0.81 17.17 -4.79
N ARG A 40 -0.47 17.12 -6.09
CA ARG A 40 0.17 15.94 -6.71
C ARG A 40 1.48 15.53 -6.03
N LYS A 41 2.35 16.51 -5.77
CA LYS A 41 3.66 16.27 -5.15
C LYS A 41 3.50 15.73 -3.74
N TRP A 42 2.59 16.31 -2.96
CA TRP A 42 2.30 15.86 -1.59
C TRP A 42 1.78 14.42 -1.56
N LEU A 43 0.78 14.09 -2.40
CA LEU A 43 0.23 12.74 -2.49
C LEU A 43 1.29 11.73 -2.92
N GLY A 44 2.14 12.07 -3.90
CA GLY A 44 3.23 11.21 -4.35
C GLY A 44 4.26 10.93 -3.25
N ILE A 45 4.64 11.95 -2.46
CA ILE A 45 5.56 11.79 -1.33
C ILE A 45 4.94 10.91 -0.25
N MET A 46 3.70 11.17 0.16
CA MET A 46 3.02 10.39 1.19
C MET A 46 2.86 8.93 0.77
N HIS A 47 2.46 8.69 -0.47
CA HIS A 47 2.33 7.34 -1.01
C HIS A 47 3.69 6.62 -1.07
N GLY A 48 4.71 7.27 -1.63
CA GLY A 48 6.05 6.70 -1.75
C GLY A 48 6.71 6.40 -0.40
N LEU A 49 6.62 7.32 0.56
CA LEU A 49 7.08 7.09 1.93
C LEU A 49 6.28 5.99 2.60
N GLY A 50 4.96 5.94 2.40
CA GLY A 50 4.10 4.89 2.91
C GLY A 50 4.55 3.50 2.43
N LEU A 51 4.84 3.36 1.12
CA LEU A 51 5.34 2.12 0.54
C LEU A 51 6.69 1.71 1.16
N LEU A 52 7.61 2.66 1.32
CA LEU A 52 8.93 2.42 1.89
C LEU A 52 8.84 1.98 3.36
N ILE A 53 8.07 2.72 4.17
CA ILE A 53 7.83 2.43 5.58
C ILE A 53 7.17 1.06 5.73
N ALA A 54 6.13 0.78 4.94
CA ALA A 54 5.45 -0.51 4.97
C ALA A 54 6.42 -1.66 4.63
N LEU A 55 7.28 -1.50 3.62
CA LEU A 55 8.25 -2.53 3.25
C LEU A 55 9.27 -2.79 4.37
N ILE A 56 9.94 -1.74 4.84
CA ILE A 56 10.97 -1.85 5.89
C ILE A 56 10.39 -2.44 7.17
N ALA A 57 9.24 -1.94 7.62
CA ALA A 57 8.56 -2.44 8.80
C ALA A 57 8.05 -3.88 8.62
N GLY A 58 7.62 -4.24 7.40
CA GLY A 58 7.21 -5.60 7.05
C GLY A 58 8.35 -6.61 7.19
N PHE A 59 9.54 -6.29 6.69
CA PHE A 59 10.72 -7.12 6.89
C PHE A 59 11.20 -7.14 8.35
N GLY A 60 11.07 -6.01 9.06
CA GLY A 60 11.30 -5.96 10.50
C GLY A 60 10.39 -6.91 11.28
N LEU A 61 9.12 -7.04 10.88
CA LEU A 61 8.20 -8.04 11.45
C LEU A 61 8.64 -9.47 11.16
N LEU A 62 9.08 -9.77 9.92
CA LEU A 62 9.57 -11.11 9.56
C LEU A 62 10.76 -11.52 10.42
N ALA A 63 11.72 -10.61 10.60
CA ALA A 63 12.89 -10.85 11.45
C ALA A 63 12.52 -11.12 12.92
N ARG A 64 11.41 -10.55 13.41
CA ARG A 64 10.90 -10.78 14.78
C ARG A 64 10.08 -12.05 14.92
N ILE A 65 9.43 -12.50 13.85
CA ILE A 65 8.77 -13.80 13.80
C ILE A 65 9.80 -14.94 13.65
N GLY A 66 10.99 -14.64 13.15
CA GLY A 66 12.04 -15.65 12.93
C GLY A 66 11.77 -16.52 11.70
N THR A 67 11.01 -16.01 10.73
CA THR A 67 10.65 -16.72 9.50
C THR A 67 11.34 -16.11 8.29
N GLY A 68 11.57 -16.94 7.27
CA GLY A 68 12.09 -16.52 5.97
C GLY A 68 11.01 -15.99 5.03
N VAL A 69 11.38 -15.82 3.76
CA VAL A 69 10.44 -15.41 2.71
C VAL A 69 9.64 -16.63 2.24
N GLN A 70 8.51 -16.89 2.92
CA GLN A 70 7.57 -17.94 2.56
C GLN A 70 6.58 -17.50 1.47
N GLY A 71 5.78 -18.42 0.93
CA GLY A 71 4.80 -18.13 -0.11
C GLY A 71 3.84 -16.98 0.22
N TRP A 72 3.34 -16.91 1.46
CA TRP A 72 2.46 -15.82 1.89
C TRP A 72 3.17 -14.45 1.93
N VAL A 73 4.48 -14.43 2.17
CA VAL A 73 5.31 -13.21 2.11
C VAL A 73 5.42 -12.74 0.66
N MET A 74 5.68 -13.68 -0.27
CA MET A 74 5.73 -13.37 -1.71
C MET A 74 4.41 -12.80 -2.22
N VAL A 75 3.27 -13.37 -1.79
CA VAL A 75 1.94 -12.83 -2.13
C VAL A 75 1.79 -11.39 -1.62
N LYS A 76 2.19 -11.10 -0.39
CA LYS A 76 2.13 -9.73 0.15
C LYS A 76 3.07 -8.77 -0.59
N LEU A 77 4.25 -9.22 -1.01
CA LEU A 77 5.18 -8.42 -1.81
C LEU A 77 4.60 -8.13 -3.19
N ALA A 78 3.95 -9.11 -3.84
CA ALA A 78 3.24 -8.89 -5.09
C ALA A 78 2.12 -7.85 -4.92
N ILE A 79 1.32 -7.95 -3.87
CA ILE A 79 0.28 -6.95 -3.55
C ILE A 79 0.91 -5.56 -3.32
N TRP A 80 2.03 -5.48 -2.60
CA TRP A 80 2.74 -4.23 -2.36
C TRP A 80 3.22 -3.58 -3.68
N VAL A 81 3.76 -4.37 -4.62
CA VAL A 81 4.13 -3.87 -5.96
C VAL A 81 2.90 -3.34 -6.71
N LEU A 82 1.79 -4.09 -6.70
CA LEU A 82 0.54 -3.68 -7.35
C LEU A 82 0.01 -2.36 -6.75
N LEU A 83 0.02 -2.23 -5.41
CA LEU A 83 -0.38 -1.01 -4.72
C LEU A 83 0.53 0.18 -5.06
N GLY A 84 1.81 -0.05 -5.33
CA GLY A 84 2.72 1.03 -5.76
C GLY A 84 2.47 1.53 -7.18
N GLY A 85 1.97 0.68 -8.07
CA GLY A 85 1.71 1.02 -9.47
C GLY A 85 0.28 1.50 -9.76
N VAL A 86 -0.71 1.01 -9.02
CA VAL A 86 -2.14 1.19 -9.35
C VAL A 86 -2.59 2.65 -9.38
N GLY A 87 -2.05 3.50 -8.51
CA GLY A 87 -2.37 4.93 -8.51
C GLY A 87 -2.00 5.60 -9.83
N ALA A 88 -0.84 5.28 -10.40
CA ALA A 88 -0.39 5.84 -11.67
C ALA A 88 -1.33 5.45 -12.83
N ILE A 89 -1.93 4.26 -12.79
CA ILE A 89 -2.94 3.82 -13.75
C ILE A 89 -4.22 4.63 -13.58
N ALA A 90 -4.73 4.77 -12.34
CA ALA A 90 -5.93 5.54 -12.03
C ALA A 90 -5.81 7.01 -12.49
N ALA A 91 -4.64 7.63 -12.32
CA ALA A 91 -4.39 9.01 -12.75
C ALA A 91 -4.26 9.18 -14.27
N ARG A 92 -3.93 8.13 -15.02
CA ARG A 92 -3.82 8.17 -16.49
C ARG A 92 -5.11 7.77 -17.19
N LYS A 93 -5.89 6.88 -16.58
CA LYS A 93 -7.14 6.33 -17.13
C LYS A 93 -8.30 6.64 -16.18
N GLN A 94 -8.76 7.89 -16.21
CA GLN A 94 -9.83 8.39 -15.33
C GLN A 94 -11.12 7.58 -15.45
N ASN A 95 -11.43 7.06 -16.65
CA ASN A 95 -12.62 6.24 -16.92
C ASN A 95 -12.68 4.93 -16.10
N ILE A 96 -11.56 4.45 -15.58
CA ILE A 96 -11.50 3.25 -14.73
C ILE A 96 -11.12 3.56 -13.27
N ALA A 97 -11.05 4.82 -12.87
CA ALA A 97 -10.62 5.21 -11.53
C ALA A 97 -11.48 4.57 -10.41
N GLY A 98 -12.80 4.45 -10.63
CA GLY A 98 -13.69 3.75 -9.70
C GLY A 98 -13.37 2.26 -9.57
N MET A 99 -13.10 1.58 -10.68
CA MET A 99 -12.65 0.18 -10.68
C MET A 99 -11.30 0.02 -9.98
N MET A 100 -10.37 0.97 -10.19
CA MET A 100 -9.07 0.98 -9.50
C MET A 100 -9.24 1.17 -7.99
N TRP A 101 -10.18 1.99 -7.55
CA TRP A 101 -10.49 2.14 -6.12
C TRP A 101 -10.91 0.80 -5.50
N ILE A 102 -11.86 0.10 -6.14
CA ILE A 102 -12.30 -1.22 -5.67
C ILE A 102 -11.13 -2.21 -5.65
N LEU A 103 -10.30 -2.23 -6.71
CA LEU A 103 -9.11 -3.06 -6.76
C LEU A 103 -8.14 -2.77 -5.60
N ILE A 104 -7.91 -1.50 -5.26
CA ILE A 104 -7.06 -1.10 -4.13
C ILE A 104 -7.59 -1.67 -2.82
N LEU A 105 -8.90 -1.62 -2.59
CA LEU A 105 -9.53 -2.19 -1.39
C LEU A 105 -9.40 -3.72 -1.37
N LEU A 106 -9.60 -4.40 -2.49
CA LEU A 106 -9.43 -5.86 -2.59
C LEU A 106 -7.97 -6.28 -2.35
N LEU A 107 -7.01 -5.51 -2.88
CA LEU A 107 -5.58 -5.73 -2.60
C LEU A 107 -5.27 -5.56 -1.11
N GLY A 108 -5.79 -4.49 -0.48
CA GLY A 108 -5.64 -4.26 0.96
C GLY A 108 -6.24 -5.38 1.81
N TRP A 109 -7.46 -5.78 1.48
CA TRP A 109 -8.13 -6.91 2.12
C TRP A 109 -7.33 -8.21 1.95
N GLY A 110 -6.86 -8.52 0.74
CA GLY A 110 -6.02 -9.68 0.48
C GLY A 110 -4.73 -9.68 1.29
N ALA A 111 -4.03 -8.54 1.37
CA ALA A 111 -2.83 -8.42 2.18
C ALA A 111 -3.10 -8.61 3.68
N ALA A 112 -4.22 -8.09 4.18
CA ALA A 112 -4.65 -8.28 5.56
C ALA A 112 -5.03 -9.75 5.84
N PHE A 113 -5.79 -10.37 4.94
CA PHE A 113 -6.16 -11.79 5.01
C PHE A 113 -4.91 -12.68 5.09
N MET A 114 -3.94 -12.46 4.19
CA MET A 114 -2.67 -13.19 4.22
C MET A 114 -1.87 -12.94 5.50
N ALA A 115 -1.91 -11.72 6.06
CA ALA A 115 -1.24 -11.43 7.31
C ALA A 115 -1.89 -12.12 8.53
N VAL A 116 -3.20 -12.35 8.50
CA VAL A 116 -3.95 -13.03 9.58
C VAL A 116 -3.85 -14.54 9.46
N LYS A 117 -4.07 -15.08 8.25
CA LYS A 117 -4.10 -16.52 7.95
C LYS A 117 -2.76 -17.11 7.57
N LYS A 118 -1.66 -16.33 7.67
CA LYS A 118 -0.31 -16.82 7.41
C LYS A 118 -0.08 -18.15 8.14
N PRO A 119 0.36 -19.21 7.44
CA PRO A 119 0.91 -20.37 8.13
C PRO A 119 2.16 -19.89 8.86
N LEU A 120 2.20 -20.11 10.17
CA LEU A 120 3.38 -19.89 11.00
C LEU A 120 4.20 -21.18 11.03
#